data_AF-A0A847KPN8-F1
#
_entry.id   AF-A0A847KPN8-F1
#
_cell.length_a   1.000
_cell.length_b   1.000
_cell.length_c   1.000
_cell.angle_alpha   90.00
_cell.angle_beta   90.00
_cell.angle_gamma   90.00
#
_symmetry.space_group_name_H-M   'P 1'
#
loop_
_entity.id
_entity.type
_entity.pdbx_description
1 polymer ?
#
loop_
_entity_poly.entity_id
_entity_poly.type
_entity_poly.pdbx_seq_one_letter_code
_entity_poly.pdbx_strand_id
1 'polypeptide(L)'
;MVHANLLLAIGSNPPSRTSGLRTLNRLQQARDFLEFDDVRLANLFSTASYRSGEVSELGVDPEGWLTARRLLEEELEDAAAVLLAYGSQTPLGPARLHFREQLAWLGTRLVAQGTPTWWVGGAPRHPSRWQRYTHRTYPDLTYSEALPLSIEPCPPPTPLQGAV
;
A
#
# COMPACT_ATOMS: atom_id res chain seq x y z
N MET A 1 11.06 -10.67 23.12
CA MET A 1 11.04 -10.81 21.66
C MET A 1 11.55 -9.51 21.09
N VAL A 2 12.63 -9.54 20.31
CA VAL A 2 12.99 -8.40 19.46
C VAL A 2 12.02 -8.51 18.28
N HIS A 3 11.02 -7.63 18.20
CA HIS A 3 10.18 -7.58 17.00
C HIS A 3 11.13 -7.27 15.83
N ALA A 4 11.05 -8.05 14.75
CA ALA A 4 11.81 -7.75 13.53
C ALA A 4 11.43 -6.33 13.08
N ASN A 5 12.42 -5.51 12.70
CA ASN A 5 12.17 -4.15 12.23
C ASN A 5 11.66 -4.21 10.77
N LEU A 6 10.41 -4.65 10.61
CA LEU A 6 9.77 -4.91 9.32
C LEU A 6 8.97 -3.70 8.83
N LEU A 7 9.23 -3.30 7.58
CA LEU A 7 8.37 -2.40 6.82
C LEU A 7 7.35 -3.19 6.01
N LEU A 8 6.05 -3.04 6.31
CA LEU A 8 4.99 -3.63 5.49
C LEU A 8 4.49 -2.63 4.44
N ALA A 9 4.71 -2.93 3.17
CA ALA A 9 4.10 -2.20 2.08
C ALA A 9 2.70 -2.76 1.77
N ILE A 10 1.69 -1.88 1.66
CA ILE A 10 0.33 -2.26 1.31
C ILE A 10 0.03 -1.82 -0.13
N GLY A 11 0.03 -2.78 -1.04
CA GLY A 11 -0.30 -2.64 -2.46
C GLY A 11 -1.80 -2.81 -2.77
N SER A 12 -2.14 -2.69 -4.06
CA SER A 12 -3.52 -2.81 -4.52
C SER A 12 -3.95 -4.27 -4.59
N ASN A 13 -3.30 -5.04 -5.47
CA ASN A 13 -3.54 -6.44 -5.73
C ASN A 13 -2.33 -7.07 -6.43
N PRO A 14 -2.17 -8.41 -6.40
CA PRO A 14 -1.06 -9.08 -7.05
C PRO A 14 -1.06 -8.91 -8.59
N PRO A 15 0.11 -8.83 -9.24
CA PRO A 15 0.19 -8.82 -10.69
C PRO A 15 -0.07 -10.21 -11.27
N SER A 16 -0.90 -10.33 -12.32
CA SER A 16 -1.18 -11.63 -12.95
C SER A 16 -0.18 -12.06 -14.03
N ARG A 17 0.62 -11.13 -14.59
CA ARG A 17 1.50 -11.40 -15.75
C ARG A 17 2.96 -10.99 -15.57
N THR A 18 3.32 -10.41 -14.44
CA THR A 18 4.70 -9.94 -14.20
C THR A 18 5.18 -10.41 -12.84
N SER A 19 6.49 -10.58 -12.68
CA SER A 19 7.09 -11.01 -11.40
C SER A 19 6.94 -10.00 -10.27
N GLY A 20 6.47 -8.77 -10.53
CA GLY A 20 6.42 -7.72 -9.52
C GLY A 20 7.79 -7.17 -9.10
N LEU A 21 8.91 -7.66 -9.68
CA LEU A 21 10.27 -7.30 -9.27
C LEU A 21 10.53 -5.78 -9.29
N ARG A 22 9.95 -5.07 -10.26
CA ARG A 22 10.07 -3.59 -10.35
C ARG A 22 9.38 -2.86 -9.19
N THR A 23 8.35 -3.45 -8.62
CA THR A 23 7.67 -2.96 -7.41
C THR A 23 8.55 -3.26 -6.20
N LEU A 24 8.97 -4.53 -6.06
CA LEU A 24 9.82 -4.98 -4.95
C LEU A 24 11.13 -4.17 -4.84
N ASN A 25 11.84 -3.94 -5.95
CA ASN A 25 13.10 -3.16 -5.94
C ASN A 25 12.89 -1.70 -5.48
N ARG A 26 11.69 -1.13 -5.66
CA ARG A 26 11.39 0.22 -5.14
C ARG A 26 11.04 0.19 -3.66
N LEU A 27 10.34 -0.86 -3.22
CA LEU A 27 10.05 -1.07 -1.82
C LEU A 27 11.35 -1.28 -1.03
N GLN A 28 12.32 -2.02 -1.59
CA GLN A 28 13.67 -2.17 -1.01
C GLN A 28 14.39 -0.82 -0.86
N GLN A 29 14.34 0.04 -1.88
CA GLN A 29 14.93 1.39 -1.77
C GLN A 29 14.25 2.25 -0.69
N ALA A 30 12.92 2.14 -0.54
CA ALA A 30 12.22 2.83 0.53
C ALA A 30 12.56 2.27 1.91
N ARG A 31 12.68 0.94 2.03
CA ARG A 31 13.15 0.24 3.23
C ARG A 31 14.53 0.73 3.65
N ASP A 32 15.48 0.77 2.72
CA ASP A 32 16.87 1.17 2.99
C ASP A 32 16.92 2.61 3.51
N PHE A 33 16.16 3.52 2.90
CA PHE A 33 16.07 4.90 3.35
C PHE A 33 15.43 5.04 4.72
N LEU A 34 14.38 4.26 4.99
CA LEU A 34 13.66 4.28 6.26
C LEU A 34 14.34 3.42 7.35
N GLU A 35 15.51 2.84 7.06
CA GLU A 35 16.33 2.08 7.99
C GLU A 35 15.61 0.85 8.61
N PHE A 36 14.77 0.19 7.82
CA PHE A 36 14.15 -1.10 8.19
C PHE A 36 15.00 -2.29 7.75
N ASP A 37 14.96 -3.39 8.50
CA ASP A 37 15.75 -4.59 8.21
C ASP A 37 15.17 -5.36 7.02
N ASP A 38 13.84 -5.43 6.95
CA ASP A 38 13.11 -6.19 5.94
C ASP A 38 11.91 -5.39 5.38
N VAL A 39 11.45 -5.80 4.21
CA VAL A 39 10.24 -5.27 3.59
C VAL A 39 9.39 -6.37 2.99
N ARG A 40 8.11 -6.39 3.36
CA ARG A 40 7.10 -7.29 2.79
C ARG A 40 6.05 -6.52 2.03
N LEU A 41 5.39 -7.19 1.09
CA LEU A 41 4.30 -6.62 0.30
C LEU A 41 3.03 -7.44 0.52
N ALA A 42 2.03 -6.83 1.13
CA ALA A 42 0.66 -7.33 1.19
C ALA A 42 -0.26 -6.46 0.31
N ASN A 43 -1.48 -6.92 0.03
CA ASN A 43 -2.38 -6.23 -0.89
C ASN A 43 -3.77 -6.05 -0.29
N LEU A 44 -4.46 -4.97 -0.66
CA LEU A 44 -5.86 -4.73 -0.25
C LEU A 44 -6.84 -5.74 -0.85
N PHE A 45 -6.51 -6.32 -2.00
CA PHE A 45 -7.32 -7.30 -2.72
C PHE A 45 -6.46 -8.48 -3.18
N SER A 46 -6.97 -9.71 -3.01
CA SER A 46 -6.15 -10.92 -3.18
C SER A 46 -6.13 -11.44 -4.63
N THR A 47 -7.16 -11.14 -5.42
CA THR A 47 -7.24 -11.64 -6.79
C THR A 47 -6.26 -10.89 -7.69
N ALA A 48 -5.40 -11.65 -8.35
CA ALA A 48 -4.41 -11.10 -9.26
C ALA A 48 -5.09 -10.49 -10.50
N SER A 49 -4.58 -9.36 -10.97
CA SER A 49 -5.08 -8.72 -12.19
C SER A 49 -3.93 -8.23 -13.08
N TYR A 50 -4.21 -8.06 -14.37
CA TYR A 50 -3.25 -7.48 -15.30
C TYR A 50 -3.25 -5.95 -15.21
N ARG A 51 -4.43 -5.36 -15.00
CA ARG A 51 -4.61 -3.91 -14.86
C ARG A 51 -5.32 -3.59 -13.56
N SER A 52 -4.91 -2.51 -12.89
CA SER A 52 -5.54 -2.03 -11.65
C SER A 52 -7.03 -1.70 -11.82
N GLY A 53 -7.47 -1.37 -13.04
CA GLY A 53 -8.89 -1.13 -13.34
C GLY A 53 -9.77 -2.38 -13.22
N GLU A 54 -9.20 -3.57 -13.42
CA GLU A 54 -9.93 -4.85 -13.36
C GLU A 54 -10.41 -5.18 -11.94
N VAL A 55 -9.87 -4.52 -10.91
CA VAL A 55 -10.40 -4.61 -9.53
C VAL A 55 -11.86 -4.12 -9.47
N SER A 56 -12.30 -3.24 -10.37
CA SER A 56 -13.71 -2.81 -10.41
C SER A 56 -14.66 -3.94 -10.82
N GLU A 57 -14.18 -4.91 -11.59
CA GLU A 57 -14.96 -6.06 -12.07
C GLU A 57 -14.77 -7.25 -11.13
N LEU A 58 -13.51 -7.59 -10.82
CA LEU A 58 -13.16 -8.72 -9.95
C LEU A 58 -13.56 -8.48 -8.49
N GLY A 59 -13.52 -7.23 -8.04
CA GLY A 59 -13.81 -6.85 -6.66
C GLY A 59 -15.29 -6.68 -6.37
N VAL A 60 -16.20 -7.05 -7.28
CA VAL A 60 -17.64 -7.10 -6.99
C VAL A 60 -17.94 -8.18 -5.95
N ASP A 61 -17.20 -9.30 -6.00
CA ASP A 61 -17.32 -10.37 -5.01
C ASP A 61 -16.52 -10.04 -3.74
N PRO A 62 -17.12 -10.11 -2.53
CA PRO A 62 -16.41 -9.91 -1.27
C PRO A 62 -15.26 -10.91 -1.01
N GLU A 63 -15.25 -12.11 -1.62
CA GLU A 63 -14.28 -13.17 -1.31
C GLU A 63 -12.82 -12.70 -1.42
N GLY A 64 -12.50 -11.99 -2.49
CA GLY A 64 -11.14 -11.50 -2.73
C GLY A 64 -10.69 -10.45 -1.71
N TRP A 65 -11.62 -9.67 -1.15
CA TRP A 65 -11.36 -8.67 -0.11
C TRP A 65 -11.20 -9.32 1.27
N LEU A 66 -12.05 -10.28 1.61
CA LEU A 66 -11.99 -11.00 2.88
C LEU A 66 -10.74 -11.88 2.96
N THR A 67 -10.34 -12.52 1.87
CA THR A 67 -9.09 -13.27 1.78
C THR A 67 -7.88 -12.36 2.00
N ALA A 68 -7.86 -11.18 1.35
CA ALA A 68 -6.81 -10.20 1.55
C ALA A 68 -6.77 -9.65 2.98
N ARG A 69 -7.94 -9.46 3.60
CA ARG A 69 -8.05 -8.99 4.98
C ARG A 69 -7.36 -9.94 5.95
N ARG A 70 -7.63 -11.25 5.86
CA ARG A 70 -6.97 -12.25 6.72
C ARG A 70 -5.45 -12.24 6.57
N LEU A 71 -4.95 -12.17 5.34
CA LEU A 71 -3.51 -12.11 5.08
C LEU A 71 -2.89 -10.80 5.60
N LEU A 72 -3.61 -9.67 5.48
CA LEU A 72 -3.17 -8.40 6.04
C LEU A 72 -3.15 -8.42 7.57
N GLU A 73 -4.07 -9.12 8.24
CA GLU A 73 -4.05 -9.27 9.70
C GLU A 73 -2.76 -9.93 10.18
N GLU A 74 -2.39 -11.05 9.55
CA GLU A 74 -1.17 -11.79 9.86
C GLU A 74 0.08 -10.90 9.66
N GLU A 75 0.17 -10.18 8.55
CA GLU A 75 1.34 -9.32 8.27
C GLU A 75 1.39 -8.06 9.14
N LEU A 76 0.24 -7.51 9.55
CA LEU A 76 0.18 -6.33 10.42
C LEU A 76 0.62 -6.61 11.85
N GLU A 77 0.54 -7.87 12.31
CA GLU A 77 1.03 -8.26 13.64
C GLU A 77 2.57 -8.21 13.73
N ASP A 78 3.25 -8.46 12.62
CA ASP A 78 4.71 -8.44 12.52
C ASP A 78 5.29 -7.05 12.16
N ALA A 79 4.47 -6.15 11.64
CA ALA A 79 4.93 -4.89 11.06
C ALA A 79 5.30 -3.84 12.12
N ALA A 80 6.54 -3.35 12.07
CA ALA A 80 6.97 -2.19 12.86
C ALA A 80 6.46 -0.86 12.24
N ALA A 81 6.18 -0.89 10.93
CA ALA A 81 5.86 0.27 10.11
C ALA A 81 5.07 -0.12 8.87
N VAL A 82 4.26 0.81 8.34
CA VAL A 82 3.45 0.57 7.15
C VAL A 82 3.67 1.65 6.08
N LEU A 83 3.95 1.21 4.85
CA LEU A 83 4.03 2.06 3.67
C LEU A 83 2.80 1.87 2.78
N LEU A 84 1.93 2.88 2.72
CA LEU A 84 0.71 2.83 1.92
C LEU A 84 1.02 3.07 0.44
N ALA A 85 0.79 2.06 -0.39
CA ALA A 85 1.22 2.03 -1.78
C ALA A 85 0.17 1.40 -2.74
N TYR A 86 -1.10 1.45 -2.37
CA TYR A 86 -2.19 0.76 -3.08
C TYR A 86 -2.77 1.49 -4.30
N GLY A 87 -2.20 2.64 -4.65
CA GLY A 87 -2.68 3.50 -5.74
C GLY A 87 -3.77 4.47 -5.31
N SER A 88 -3.87 5.59 -6.01
CA SER A 88 -4.87 6.65 -5.74
C SER A 88 -6.19 6.47 -6.51
N GLN A 89 -6.32 5.38 -7.28
CA GLN A 89 -7.53 5.12 -8.06
C GLN A 89 -8.49 4.25 -7.25
N THR A 90 -9.68 4.77 -6.99
CA THR A 90 -10.78 4.01 -6.37
C THR A 90 -11.46 3.13 -7.41
N PRO A 91 -11.76 1.86 -7.10
CA PRO A 91 -12.61 1.03 -7.96
C PRO A 91 -13.97 1.68 -8.27
N LEU A 92 -14.55 1.28 -9.39
CA LEU A 92 -15.88 1.69 -9.81
C LEU A 92 -16.94 0.64 -9.41
N GLY A 93 -18.21 1.02 -9.48
CA GLY A 93 -19.32 0.09 -9.25
C GLY A 93 -19.35 -0.50 -7.83
N PRO A 94 -19.91 -1.71 -7.67
CA PRO A 94 -20.06 -2.37 -6.37
C PRO A 94 -18.73 -2.57 -5.62
N ALA A 95 -17.63 -2.83 -6.34
CA ALA A 95 -16.29 -2.98 -5.75
C ALA A 95 -15.83 -1.75 -4.95
N ARG A 96 -16.37 -0.57 -5.24
CA ARG A 96 -16.09 0.66 -4.49
C ARG A 96 -16.48 0.55 -3.02
N LEU A 97 -17.59 -0.13 -2.72
CA LEU A 97 -18.05 -0.29 -1.35
C LEU A 97 -17.07 -1.16 -0.56
N HIS A 98 -16.72 -2.33 -1.08
CA HIS A 98 -15.76 -3.23 -0.46
C HIS A 98 -14.38 -2.61 -0.31
N PHE A 99 -13.91 -1.86 -1.31
CA PHE A 99 -12.65 -1.11 -1.20
C PHE A 99 -12.67 -0.10 -0.03
N ARG A 100 -13.77 0.64 0.13
CA ARG A 100 -13.93 1.61 1.23
C ARG A 100 -13.99 0.92 2.59
N GLU A 101 -14.74 -0.17 2.69
CA GLU A 101 -14.82 -1.00 3.90
C GLU A 101 -13.45 -1.57 4.26
N GLN A 102 -12.68 -2.03 3.27
CA GLN A 102 -11.33 -2.53 3.47
C GLN A 102 -10.38 -1.45 3.96
N LEU A 103 -10.43 -0.23 3.38
CA LEU A 103 -9.64 0.90 3.87
C LEU A 103 -10.04 1.35 5.28
N ALA A 104 -11.35 1.37 5.58
CA ALA A 104 -11.84 1.72 6.90
C ALA A 104 -11.38 0.72 7.96
N TRP A 105 -11.49 -0.58 7.67
CA TRP A 105 -10.98 -1.64 8.52
C TRP A 105 -9.46 -1.52 8.74
N LEU A 106 -8.68 -1.32 7.66
CA LEU A 106 -7.23 -1.14 7.74
C LEU A 106 -6.87 0.07 8.61
N GLY A 107 -7.58 1.18 8.41
CA GLY A 107 -7.48 2.39 9.23
C GLY A 107 -7.65 2.12 10.72
N THR A 108 -8.74 1.45 11.09
CA THR A 108 -9.01 1.07 12.48
C THR A 108 -7.90 0.20 13.07
N ARG A 109 -7.36 -0.76 12.32
CA ARG A 109 -6.27 -1.63 12.79
C ARG A 109 -4.98 -0.85 13.03
N LEU A 110 -4.57 -0.02 12.08
CA LEU A 110 -3.37 0.80 12.19
C LEU A 110 -3.45 1.79 13.35
N VAL A 111 -4.61 2.42 13.57
CA VAL A 111 -4.86 3.28 14.73
C VAL A 111 -4.78 2.50 16.03
N ALA A 112 -5.41 1.32 16.11
CA ALA A 112 -5.43 0.52 17.33
C ALA A 112 -4.04 0.00 17.73
N GLN A 113 -3.18 -0.31 16.75
CA GLN A 113 -1.80 -0.75 16.97
C GLN A 113 -0.82 0.42 17.20
N GLY A 114 -1.21 1.65 16.83
CA GLY A 114 -0.30 2.80 16.86
C GLY A 114 0.83 2.70 15.82
N THR A 115 0.65 1.90 14.76
CA THR A 115 1.68 1.62 13.76
C THR A 115 1.96 2.87 12.92
N PRO A 116 3.21 3.37 12.88
CA PRO A 116 3.57 4.49 12.03
C PRO A 116 3.30 4.20 10.56
N THR A 117 2.78 5.21 9.86
CA THR A 117 2.39 5.10 8.44
C THR A 117 3.07 6.16 7.59
N TRP A 118 3.52 5.75 6.40
CA TRP A 118 4.10 6.61 5.38
C TRP A 118 3.42 6.43 4.03
N TRP A 119 3.64 7.41 3.17
CA TRP A 119 3.35 7.34 1.75
C TRP A 119 4.46 8.00 0.92
N VAL A 120 4.38 7.88 -0.41
CA VAL A 120 5.31 8.57 -1.32
C VAL A 120 4.59 9.68 -2.06
N GLY A 121 4.96 10.92 -1.73
CA GLY A 121 4.54 12.15 -2.36
C GLY A 121 3.11 12.53 -2.02
N GLY A 122 2.74 12.53 -0.74
CA GLY A 122 1.44 13.03 -0.27
C GLY A 122 0.20 12.17 -0.62
N ALA A 123 0.38 10.93 -1.10
CA ALA A 123 -0.73 10.04 -1.48
C ALA A 123 -0.27 8.56 -1.52
N PRO A 124 -1.17 7.57 -1.42
CA PRO A 124 -0.83 6.14 -1.47
C PRO A 124 -0.46 5.70 -2.90
N ARG A 125 0.54 6.32 -3.52
CA ARG A 125 0.90 6.10 -4.92
C ARG A 125 1.48 4.69 -5.08
N HIS A 126 1.04 4.00 -6.12
CA HIS A 126 1.61 2.70 -6.45
C HIS A 126 3.12 2.82 -6.76
N PRO A 127 3.99 1.89 -6.34
CA PRO A 127 5.45 2.03 -6.50
C PRO A 127 5.88 2.20 -7.95
N SER A 128 5.17 1.59 -8.90
CA SER A 128 5.43 1.80 -10.34
C SER A 128 5.36 3.27 -10.79
N ARG A 129 4.69 4.15 -10.04
CA ARG A 129 4.52 5.58 -10.32
C ARG A 129 5.49 6.49 -9.57
N TRP A 130 6.25 5.99 -8.59
CA TRP A 130 7.14 6.83 -7.77
C TRP A 130 8.20 7.54 -8.61
N GLN A 131 8.88 6.83 -9.51
CA GLN A 131 9.90 7.44 -10.37
C GLN A 131 9.34 8.56 -11.25
N ARG A 132 8.09 8.42 -11.74
CA ARG A 132 7.43 9.48 -12.51
C ARG A 132 7.10 10.68 -11.61
N TYR A 133 6.66 10.42 -10.38
CA TYR A 133 6.38 11.47 -9.41
C TYR A 133 7.66 12.23 -9.05
N THR A 134 8.71 11.52 -8.62
CA THR A 134 9.97 12.12 -8.19
C THR A 134 10.63 12.91 -9.31
N HIS A 135 10.66 12.40 -10.54
CA HIS A 135 11.21 13.12 -11.68
C HIS A 135 10.44 14.42 -12.00
N ARG A 136 9.12 14.42 -11.78
CA ARG A 136 8.31 15.63 -11.98
C ARG A 136 8.49 16.65 -10.84
N THR A 137 8.66 16.18 -9.60
CA THR A 137 8.77 17.04 -8.42
C THR A 137 10.19 17.56 -8.22
N TYR A 138 11.20 16.75 -8.52
CA TYR A 138 12.63 17.02 -8.34
C TYR A 138 13.38 16.69 -9.65
N PRO A 139 13.22 17.52 -10.71
CA PRO A 139 13.76 17.19 -12.04
C PRO A 139 15.29 17.10 -12.08
N ASP A 140 15.97 17.80 -11.18
CA ASP A 140 17.43 17.88 -11.11
C ASP A 140 18.07 16.79 -10.23
N LEU A 141 17.25 15.93 -9.60
CA LEU A 141 17.72 14.85 -8.73
C LEU A 141 17.57 13.49 -9.39
N THR A 142 18.49 12.58 -9.07
CA THR A 142 18.31 11.16 -9.39
C THR A 142 17.14 10.59 -8.58
N TYR A 143 16.63 9.43 -9.02
CA TYR A 143 15.55 8.75 -8.28
C TYR A 143 15.92 8.43 -6.83
N SER A 144 17.16 7.99 -6.60
CA SER A 144 17.68 7.65 -5.28
C SER A 144 17.81 8.86 -4.36
N GLU A 145 18.12 10.05 -4.89
CA GLU A 145 18.16 11.29 -4.11
C GLU A 145 16.76 11.85 -3.85
N ALA A 146 15.87 11.75 -4.84
CA ALA A 146 14.52 12.32 -4.77
C ALA A 146 13.52 11.48 -3.95
N LEU A 147 13.70 10.15 -3.89
CA LEU A 147 12.81 9.25 -3.14
C LEU A 147 12.78 9.58 -1.63
N PRO A 148 13.92 9.75 -0.93
CA PRO A 148 13.99 10.26 0.44
C PRO A 148 13.11 11.49 0.70
N LEU A 149 13.22 12.49 -0.19
CA LEU A 149 12.50 13.76 -0.07
C LEU A 149 10.99 13.62 -0.31
N SER A 150 10.59 12.51 -0.92
CA SER A 150 9.20 12.21 -1.25
C SER A 150 8.51 11.29 -0.24
N ILE A 151 9.24 10.69 0.71
CA ILE A 151 8.64 9.82 1.73
C ILE A 151 8.19 10.69 2.90
N GLU A 152 6.90 10.66 3.18
CA GLU A 152 6.28 11.53 4.18
C GLU A 152 5.45 10.68 5.14
N PRO A 153 5.47 10.98 6.46
CA PRO A 153 4.49 10.44 7.39
C PRO A 153 3.08 10.81 6.95
N CYS A 154 2.14 9.89 7.11
CA CYS A 154 0.75 10.14 6.78
C CYS A 154 -0.15 9.61 7.90
N PRO A 155 -1.38 10.12 8.05
CA PRO A 155 -2.36 9.46 8.90
C PRO A 155 -2.73 8.08 8.33
N PRO A 156 -3.17 7.14 9.18
CA PRO A 156 -3.82 5.92 8.71
C PRO A 156 -5.00 6.23 7.77
N PRO A 157 -5.37 5.32 6.85
CA PRO A 157 -6.55 5.50 6.01
C PRO A 157 -7.78 5.78 6.89
N THR A 158 -8.47 6.89 6.66
CA THR A 158 -9.59 7.26 7.54
C THR A 158 -10.77 6.30 7.33
N PRO A 159 -11.37 5.77 8.41
CA PRO A 159 -12.68 5.15 8.32
C PRO A 159 -13.70 6.16 7.80
N LEU A 160 -14.68 5.72 7.02
CA LEU A 160 -15.81 6.58 6.68
C LEU A 160 -16.52 6.98 7.97
N GLN A 161 -16.47 8.27 8.32
CA GLN A 161 -17.44 8.84 9.24
C GLN A 161 -18.77 8.98 8.48
N GLY A 162 -19.75 8.16 8.86
CA GLY A 162 -21.12 8.28 8.40
C GLY A 162 -21.41 7.64 7.04
N ALA A 163 -21.90 6.40 7.07
CA ALA A 163 -22.91 5.94 6.12
C ALA A 163 -24.07 5.42 6.96
N VAL A 164 -24.97 6.35 7.30
CA VAL A 164 -26.33 6.05 7.74
C VAL A 164 -27.21 6.10 6.50
#